data_AF-A0A7N0ZWW2-F1
#
_entry.id   AF-A0A7N0ZWW2-F1
#
_cell.length_a   1.000
_cell.length_b   1.000
_cell.length_c   1.000
_cell.angle_alpha   90.00
_cell.angle_beta   90.00
_cell.angle_gamma   90.00
#
_symmetry.space_group_name_H-M   'P 1'
#
loop_
_entity.id
_entity.type
_entity.pdbx_description
1 polymer ?
#
loop_
_entity_poly.entity_id
_entity_poly.type
_entity_poly.pdbx_seq_one_letter_code
_entity_poly.pdbx_strand_id
1 'polypeptide(L)'
;MASFIYHVFTSTAMLSLGLYHLIVTTRNHLKSPREYSAKPYHPFPSSSAAGARRYLQLYLIIACLFIAFLHQTLISADPDPLLKGRTPVHRFTSLQSAAVLFLFLLLSLSLLLSETTSLLPFPPDLFFGVASALFYLHYSSSSAAAAVQISGLQAKCDSVSAIISALASLLCFILACQPRLFVADVGLGAALLLQGLWALQTGLSLYVEAFIPEGCHKMLDVVSGVEGSTKCDLEESKLRAAAILDLAFVIHVLFVLLIVFLIYGLIAKTVSIRRSFGSYEALPTLTTAAVGVEPNHIQMKSLTGTQA
;
A
#
# COMPACT_ATOMS: atom_id res chain seq x y z
N MET A 1 21.93 -4.12 14.36
CA MET A 1 21.40 -2.77 13.98
C MET A 1 20.84 -2.72 12.55
N ALA A 2 21.41 -3.49 11.61
CA ALA A 2 20.95 -3.52 10.21
C ALA A 2 19.46 -3.86 10.04
N SER A 3 18.94 -4.83 10.81
CA SER A 3 17.53 -5.21 10.73
C SER A 3 16.56 -4.08 11.12
N PHE A 4 16.90 -3.26 12.13
CA PHE A 4 16.09 -2.09 12.48
C PHE A 4 16.03 -1.07 11.34
N ILE A 5 17.18 -0.78 10.72
CA ILE A 5 17.27 0.12 9.56
C ILE A 5 16.40 -0.41 8.41
N TYR A 6 16.40 -1.74 8.20
CA TYR A 6 15.53 -2.38 7.21
C TYR A 6 14.04 -2.20 7.50
N HIS A 7 13.62 -2.30 8.76
CA HIS A 7 12.23 -2.02 9.16
C HIS A 7 11.83 -0.55 8.93
N VAL A 8 12.73 0.39 9.24
CA VAL A 8 12.51 1.83 8.99
C VAL A 8 12.41 2.11 7.48
N PHE A 9 13.29 1.50 6.69
CA PHE A 9 13.27 1.60 5.23
C PHE A 9 11.95 1.06 4.65
N THR A 10 11.57 -0.16 5.06
CA THR A 10 10.33 -0.81 4.61
C THR A 10 9.09 0.00 5.00
N SER A 11 9.07 0.53 6.23
CA SER A 11 8.00 1.41 6.70
C SER A 11 7.89 2.67 5.84
N THR A 12 8.99 3.37 5.61
CA THR A 12 9.01 4.61 4.82
C THR A 12 8.56 4.37 3.38
N ALA A 13 9.00 3.27 2.77
CA ALA A 13 8.60 2.88 1.42
C ALA A 13 7.10 2.58 1.31
N MET A 14 6.55 1.78 2.24
CA MET A 14 5.12 1.44 2.24
C MET A 14 4.22 2.64 2.61
N LEU A 15 4.66 3.47 3.55
CA LEU A 15 3.95 4.70 3.93
C LEU A 15 3.87 5.69 2.77
N SER A 16 4.99 5.96 2.11
CA SER A 16 5.01 6.88 0.96
C SER A 16 4.18 6.34 -0.21
N LEU A 17 4.25 5.04 -0.48
CA LEU A 17 3.43 4.38 -1.50
C LEU A 17 1.93 4.46 -1.18
N GLY A 18 1.52 4.06 0.03
CA GLY A 18 0.13 4.08 0.46
C GLY A 18 -0.46 5.49 0.48
N LEU A 19 0.32 6.48 0.95
CA LEU A 19 -0.11 7.88 0.98
C LEU A 19 -0.29 8.43 -0.43
N TYR A 20 0.66 8.16 -1.32
CA TYR A 20 0.58 8.58 -2.71
C TYR A 20 -0.62 7.95 -3.43
N HIS A 21 -0.83 6.64 -3.24
CA HIS A 21 -1.98 5.91 -3.81
C HIS A 21 -3.29 6.55 -3.34
N LEU A 22 -3.44 6.75 -2.03
CA LEU A 22 -4.64 7.34 -1.42
C LEU A 22 -4.94 8.75 -1.94
N ILE A 23 -3.91 9.61 -2.04
CA ILE A 23 -4.06 10.98 -2.55
C ILE A 23 -4.50 10.96 -4.01
N VAL A 24 -3.86 10.16 -4.87
CA VAL A 24 -4.15 10.16 -6.30
C VAL A 24 -5.49 9.50 -6.60
N THR A 25 -5.81 8.37 -5.99
CA THR A 25 -7.12 7.70 -6.07
C THR A 25 -8.25 8.65 -5.70
N THR A 26 -8.14 9.31 -4.55
CA THR A 26 -9.16 10.26 -4.07
C THR A 26 -9.31 11.45 -5.00
N ARG A 27 -8.20 12.00 -5.49
CA ARG A 27 -8.22 13.12 -6.45
C ARG A 27 -8.86 12.74 -7.79
N ASN A 28 -8.56 11.54 -8.31
CA ASN A 28 -9.12 11.08 -9.57
C ASN A 28 -10.63 10.82 -9.45
N HIS A 29 -11.06 10.19 -8.36
CA HIS A 29 -12.47 9.97 -8.07
C HIS A 29 -13.24 11.29 -7.94
N LEU A 30 -12.72 12.26 -7.18
CA LEU A 30 -13.40 13.54 -6.99
C LEU A 30 -13.45 14.40 -8.26
N LYS A 31 -12.48 14.26 -9.18
CA LYS A 31 -12.49 14.96 -10.47
C LYS A 31 -13.56 14.42 -11.41
N SER A 32 -13.60 13.10 -11.60
CA SER A 32 -14.48 12.42 -12.57
C SER A 32 -15.13 11.17 -11.93
N PRO A 33 -16.16 11.33 -11.09
CA PRO A 33 -16.71 10.22 -10.31
C PRO A 33 -17.41 9.16 -11.17
N ARG A 34 -17.99 9.55 -12.32
CA ARG A 34 -18.71 8.63 -13.23
C ARG A 34 -17.80 7.78 -14.12
N GLU A 35 -16.59 8.27 -14.40
CA GLU A 35 -15.61 7.60 -15.27
C GLU A 35 -14.48 6.95 -14.47
N TYR A 36 -14.57 6.99 -13.14
CA TYR A 36 -13.53 6.46 -12.28
C TYR A 36 -13.43 4.93 -12.42
N SER A 37 -12.19 4.48 -12.65
CA SER A 37 -11.79 3.09 -12.62
C SER A 37 -10.46 3.01 -11.89
N ALA A 38 -10.35 2.07 -10.95
CA ALA A 38 -9.11 1.78 -10.24
C ALA A 38 -8.03 1.39 -11.25
N LYS A 39 -6.81 1.83 -10.98
CA LYS A 39 -5.64 1.49 -11.78
C LYS A 39 -4.57 0.93 -10.85
N PRO A 40 -3.84 -0.13 -11.24
CA PRO A 40 -2.76 -0.68 -10.42
C PRO A 40 -1.64 0.35 -10.16
N TYR A 41 -1.55 1.35 -11.04
CA TYR A 41 -0.55 2.40 -11.00
C TYR A 41 -1.12 3.78 -11.34
N HIS A 42 -0.52 4.81 -10.74
CA HIS A 42 -0.85 6.20 -10.99
C HIS A 42 0.39 7.00 -11.44
N PRO A 43 0.47 7.39 -12.73
CA PRO A 43 1.60 8.15 -13.22
C PRO A 43 1.69 9.51 -12.53
N PHE A 44 2.91 9.97 -12.28
CA PHE A 44 3.13 11.26 -11.63
C PHE A 44 2.55 12.39 -12.49
N PRO A 45 1.75 13.31 -11.91
CA PRO A 45 1.17 14.42 -12.64
C PRO A 45 2.28 15.45 -12.94
N SER A 46 2.85 15.41 -14.14
CA SER A 46 3.73 16.48 -14.63
C SER A 46 3.37 16.86 -16.06
N SER A 47 3.03 18.13 -16.26
CA SER A 47 2.66 18.71 -17.56
C SER A 47 3.86 19.01 -18.48
N SER A 48 5.10 18.74 -18.04
CA SER A 48 6.31 19.15 -18.78
C SER A 48 7.51 18.19 -18.65
N ALA A 49 7.33 17.02 -18.03
CA ALA A 49 8.42 16.06 -17.87
C ALA A 49 8.39 14.96 -18.94
N ALA A 50 9.25 15.09 -19.94
CA ALA A 50 9.55 14.04 -20.92
C ALA A 50 9.95 12.71 -20.24
N GLY A 51 9.40 11.60 -20.75
CA GLY A 51 9.90 10.23 -20.60
C GLY A 51 9.90 9.65 -19.18
N ALA A 52 11.04 9.74 -18.49
CA ALA A 52 11.38 8.89 -17.35
C ALA A 52 10.64 9.23 -16.05
N ARG A 53 10.29 10.50 -15.81
CA ARG A 53 9.61 10.92 -14.56
C ARG A 53 8.16 10.45 -14.48
N ARG A 54 7.56 10.06 -15.62
CA ARG A 54 6.19 9.53 -15.69
C ARG A 54 6.03 8.23 -14.91
N TYR A 55 7.08 7.39 -14.91
CA TYR A 55 7.10 6.06 -14.28
C TYR A 55 7.88 6.04 -12.95
N LEU A 56 8.13 7.21 -12.35
CA LEU A 56 8.97 7.34 -11.15
C LEU A 56 8.48 6.44 -10.00
N GLN A 57 7.17 6.35 -9.76
CA GLN A 57 6.65 5.47 -8.69
C GLN A 57 6.91 3.98 -9.00
N LEU A 58 6.85 3.53 -10.26
CA LEU A 58 7.24 2.15 -10.61
C LEU A 58 8.73 1.91 -10.36
N TYR A 59 9.59 2.84 -10.78
CA TYR A 59 11.03 2.73 -10.55
C TYR A 59 11.37 2.66 -9.06
N LEU A 60 10.70 3.48 -8.23
CA LEU A 60 10.88 3.45 -6.78
C LEU A 60 10.41 2.13 -6.16
N ILE A 61 9.25 1.61 -6.58
CA ILE A 61 8.75 0.31 -6.12
C ILE A 61 9.73 -0.80 -6.48
N ILE A 62 10.20 -0.85 -7.73
CA ILE A 62 11.16 -1.85 -8.21
C ILE A 62 12.47 -1.76 -7.42
N ALA A 63 12.99 -0.54 -7.21
CA ALA A 63 14.21 -0.35 -6.42
C ALA A 63 14.04 -0.80 -4.97
N CYS A 64 12.91 -0.47 -4.32
CA CYS A 64 12.63 -0.90 -2.95
C CYS A 64 12.48 -2.42 -2.84
N LEU A 65 11.76 -3.05 -3.79
CA LEU A 65 11.60 -4.51 -3.83
C LEU A 65 12.93 -5.22 -4.10
N PHE A 66 13.78 -4.65 -4.95
CA PHE A 66 15.11 -5.20 -5.23
C PHE A 66 16.01 -5.13 -3.99
N ILE A 67 16.05 -4.00 -3.29
CA ILE A 67 16.79 -3.86 -2.04
C ILE A 67 16.26 -4.85 -0.99
N ALA A 68 14.93 -4.99 -0.89
CA ALA A 68 14.32 -5.93 0.06
C ALA A 68 14.64 -7.39 -0.27
N PHE A 69 14.61 -7.76 -1.56
CA PHE A 69 15.03 -9.08 -2.02
C PHE A 69 16.50 -9.35 -1.69
N LEU A 70 17.40 -8.40 -1.99
CA LEU A 70 18.82 -8.52 -1.66
C LEU A 70 19.04 -8.67 -0.16
N HIS A 71 18.36 -7.88 0.66
CA HIS A 71 18.46 -8.00 2.12
C HIS A 71 18.06 -9.38 2.62
N GLN A 72 16.90 -9.91 2.18
CA GLN A 72 16.40 -11.23 2.62
C GLN A 72 17.24 -12.40 2.07
N THR A 73 17.80 -12.27 0.87
CA THR A 73 18.70 -13.28 0.29
C THR A 73 20.06 -13.27 0.95
N LEU A 74 20.61 -12.11 1.29
CA LEU A 74 21.87 -11.99 2.04
C LEU A 74 21.75 -12.57 3.46
N ILE A 75 20.62 -12.36 4.14
CA ILE A 75 20.34 -13.00 5.44
C ILE A 75 20.22 -14.53 5.30
N SER A 76 19.69 -15.00 4.17
CA SER A 76 19.54 -16.42 3.88
C SER A 76 20.83 -17.10 3.39
N ALA A 77 21.80 -16.35 2.85
CA ALA A 77 22.99 -16.89 2.22
C ALA A 77 24.01 -17.34 3.28
N ASP A 78 24.38 -18.63 3.23
CA ASP A 78 25.47 -19.19 4.04
C ASP A 78 26.48 -19.86 3.08
N PRO A 79 27.80 -19.75 3.33
CA PRO A 79 28.80 -20.43 2.52
C PRO A 79 28.81 -21.97 2.67
N ASP A 80 28.27 -22.55 3.74
CA ASP A 80 28.40 -24.00 4.04
C ASP A 80 27.08 -24.77 4.32
N PRO A 81 26.06 -24.72 3.45
CA PRO A 81 24.79 -25.43 3.67
C PRO A 81 24.90 -26.96 3.56
N LEU A 82 25.92 -27.48 2.85
CA LEU A 82 26.07 -28.91 2.55
C LEU A 82 26.93 -29.69 3.55
N LEU A 83 27.72 -29.03 4.41
CA LEU A 83 28.63 -29.72 5.35
C LEU A 83 28.03 -30.02 6.74
N LYS A 84 27.00 -29.28 7.18
CA LYS A 84 26.50 -29.36 8.57
C LYS A 84 25.10 -29.92 8.74
N GLY A 85 24.34 -30.14 7.66
CA GLY A 85 23.04 -30.85 7.67
C GLY A 85 21.97 -30.28 8.60
N ARG A 86 22.17 -29.08 9.17
CA ARG A 86 21.33 -28.48 10.20
C ARG A 86 21.13 -27.00 9.87
N THR A 87 20.29 -26.73 8.89
CA THR A 87 19.90 -25.36 8.50
C THR A 87 18.89 -24.81 9.51
N PRO A 88 19.14 -23.63 10.12
CA PRO A 88 18.22 -23.06 11.10
C PRO A 88 16.95 -22.53 10.42
N VAL A 89 15.80 -22.71 11.07
CA VAL A 89 14.48 -22.46 10.47
C VAL A 89 14.27 -21.01 10.02
N HIS A 90 14.85 -20.03 10.73
CA HIS A 90 14.75 -18.61 10.36
C HIS A 90 15.32 -18.30 8.96
N ARG A 91 16.25 -19.12 8.45
CA ARG A 91 16.82 -18.94 7.11
C ARG A 91 15.86 -19.40 6.02
N PHE A 92 15.12 -20.49 6.26
CA PHE A 92 14.09 -20.94 5.33
C PHE A 92 12.93 -19.95 5.25
N THR A 93 12.52 -19.37 6.38
CA THR A 93 11.49 -18.33 6.39
C THR A 93 11.97 -17.05 5.68
N SER A 94 13.25 -16.67 5.85
CA SER A 94 13.88 -15.57 5.10
C SER A 94 13.90 -15.84 3.60
N LEU A 95 14.24 -17.07 3.18
CA LEU A 95 14.25 -17.47 1.77
C LEU A 95 12.84 -17.49 1.16
N GLN A 96 11.83 -17.96 1.91
CA GLN A 96 10.43 -17.90 1.50
C GLN A 96 9.97 -16.45 1.32
N SER A 97 10.33 -15.56 2.26
CA SER A 97 10.07 -14.12 2.11
C SER A 97 10.79 -13.53 0.89
N ALA A 98 12.05 -13.92 0.64
CA ALA A 98 12.79 -13.47 -0.53
C ALA A 98 12.11 -13.92 -1.84
N ALA A 99 11.63 -15.16 -1.91
CA ALA A 99 10.91 -15.68 -3.07
C ALA A 99 9.61 -14.89 -3.33
N VAL A 100 8.84 -14.56 -2.29
CA VAL A 100 7.63 -13.73 -2.43
C VAL A 100 7.99 -12.32 -2.91
N LEU A 101 9.02 -11.69 -2.35
CA LEU A 101 9.48 -10.36 -2.79
C LEU A 101 9.97 -10.36 -4.24
N PHE A 102 10.63 -11.43 -4.67
CA PHE A 102 11.05 -11.61 -6.05
C PHE A 102 9.84 -11.70 -7.00
N LEU A 103 8.77 -12.40 -6.62
CA LEU A 103 7.54 -12.42 -7.41
C LEU A 103 6.88 -11.04 -7.51
N PHE A 104 6.87 -10.24 -6.44
CA PHE A 104 6.41 -8.85 -6.50
C PHE A 104 7.28 -7.98 -7.40
N LEU A 105 8.60 -8.23 -7.42
CA LEU A 105 9.53 -7.55 -8.32
C LEU A 105 9.25 -7.91 -9.78
N LEU A 106 9.00 -9.19 -10.09
CA LEU A 106 8.59 -9.63 -11.43
C LEU A 106 7.26 -8.98 -11.85
N LEU A 107 6.26 -8.96 -10.97
CA LEU A 107 4.98 -8.29 -11.26
C LEU A 107 5.18 -6.79 -11.58
N SER A 108 6.01 -6.11 -10.79
CA SER A 108 6.31 -4.69 -10.99
C SER A 108 7.07 -4.42 -12.30
N LEU A 109 8.00 -5.32 -12.67
CA LEU A 109 8.70 -5.26 -13.96
C LEU A 109 7.76 -5.54 -15.13
N SER A 110 6.86 -6.52 -15.00
CA SER A 110 5.83 -6.81 -16.02
C SER A 110 4.91 -5.61 -16.23
N LEU A 111 4.52 -4.92 -15.15
CA LEU A 111 3.73 -3.69 -15.21
C LEU A 111 4.50 -2.57 -15.92
N LEU A 112 5.80 -2.40 -15.63
CA LEU A 112 6.65 -1.42 -16.32
C LEU A 112 6.77 -1.73 -17.82
N LEU A 113 6.96 -3.01 -18.15
CA LEU A 113 7.11 -3.45 -19.53
C LEU A 113 5.81 -3.27 -20.33
N SER A 114 4.66 -3.57 -19.72
CA SER A 114 3.34 -3.38 -20.32
C SER A 114 3.02 -1.92 -20.64
N GLU A 115 3.52 -0.97 -19.84
CA GLU A 115 3.31 0.47 -20.05
C GLU A 115 4.33 1.09 -21.01
N THR A 116 5.55 0.54 -21.07
CA THR A 116 6.64 1.09 -21.89
C THR A 116 6.72 0.46 -23.28
N THR A 117 6.24 -0.77 -23.44
CA THR A 117 6.31 -1.51 -24.70
C THR A 117 4.93 -2.03 -25.10
N SER A 118 4.70 -2.15 -26.42
CA SER A 118 3.50 -2.79 -26.97
C SER A 118 3.57 -4.33 -26.95
N LEU A 119 4.61 -4.92 -26.36
CA LEU A 119 4.89 -6.35 -26.45
C LEU A 119 3.91 -7.20 -25.63
N LEU A 120 3.47 -6.71 -24.47
CA LEU A 120 2.53 -7.40 -23.58
C LEU A 120 1.39 -6.45 -23.15
N PRO A 121 0.34 -6.24 -23.97
CA PRO A 121 -0.83 -5.45 -23.58
C PRO A 121 -1.76 -6.28 -22.67
N PHE A 122 -1.43 -6.38 -21.39
CA PHE A 122 -2.30 -7.05 -20.41
C PHE A 122 -3.38 -6.11 -19.86
N PRO A 123 -4.60 -6.61 -19.62
CA PRO A 123 -5.64 -5.80 -19.00
C PRO A 123 -5.28 -5.49 -17.53
N PRO A 124 -5.68 -4.32 -17.00
CA PRO A 124 -5.40 -3.92 -15.63
C PRO A 124 -5.96 -4.91 -14.58
N ASP A 125 -7.06 -5.58 -14.91
CA ASP A 125 -7.72 -6.56 -14.02
C ASP A 125 -6.84 -7.79 -13.76
N LEU A 126 -6.02 -8.19 -14.74
CA LEU A 126 -5.06 -9.29 -14.57
C LEU A 126 -3.97 -8.91 -13.56
N PHE A 127 -3.48 -7.68 -13.59
CA PHE A 127 -2.49 -7.20 -12.62
C PHE A 127 -3.05 -7.17 -11.20
N PHE A 128 -4.31 -6.76 -11.02
CA PHE A 128 -4.98 -6.85 -9.72
C PHE A 128 -5.20 -8.29 -9.25
N GLY A 129 -5.55 -9.21 -10.17
CA GLY A 129 -5.69 -10.64 -9.87
C GLY A 129 -4.36 -11.28 -9.44
N VAL A 130 -3.27 -11.02 -10.17
CA VAL A 130 -1.93 -11.51 -9.80
C VAL A 130 -1.47 -10.86 -8.49
N ALA A 131 -1.68 -9.56 -8.30
CA ALA A 131 -1.36 -8.88 -7.04
C ALA A 131 -2.10 -9.52 -5.85
N SER A 132 -3.39 -9.85 -6.02
CA SER A 132 -4.17 -10.56 -4.99
C SER A 132 -3.53 -11.90 -4.63
N ALA A 133 -3.13 -12.70 -5.62
CA ALA A 133 -2.45 -13.98 -5.40
C ALA A 133 -1.10 -13.80 -4.69
N LEU A 134 -0.31 -12.78 -5.04
CA LEU A 134 0.97 -12.49 -4.38
C LEU A 134 0.79 -12.02 -2.93
N PHE A 135 -0.21 -11.17 -2.65
CA PHE A 135 -0.53 -10.79 -1.27
C PHE A 135 -1.02 -11.97 -0.44
N TYR A 136 -1.76 -12.90 -1.05
CA TYR A 136 -2.16 -14.16 -0.39
C TYR A 136 -0.96 -15.06 -0.11
N LEU A 137 -0.02 -15.19 -1.07
CA LEU A 137 1.23 -15.90 -0.84
C LEU A 137 2.04 -15.27 0.29
N HIS A 138 2.10 -13.93 0.35
CA HIS A 138 2.72 -13.21 1.46
C HIS A 138 2.05 -13.53 2.81
N TYR A 139 0.71 -13.54 2.86
CA TYR A 139 -0.05 -13.99 4.03
C TYR A 139 0.32 -15.42 4.45
N SER A 140 0.34 -16.37 3.51
CA SER A 140 0.69 -17.77 3.82
C SER A 140 2.13 -17.93 4.31
N SER A 141 3.08 -17.19 3.71
CA SER A 141 4.49 -17.21 4.10
C SER A 141 4.69 -16.60 5.49
N SER A 142 4.04 -15.46 5.75
CA SER A 142 4.14 -14.76 7.02
C SER A 142 3.44 -15.50 8.17
N SER A 143 2.29 -16.16 7.90
CA SER A 143 1.62 -17.02 8.88
C SER A 143 2.40 -18.31 9.16
N ALA A 144 3.00 -18.92 8.14
CA ALA A 144 3.90 -20.05 8.33
C ALA A 144 5.15 -19.66 9.14
N ALA A 145 5.73 -18.48 8.86
CA ALA A 145 6.83 -17.96 9.66
C ALA A 145 6.41 -17.76 11.12
N ALA A 146 5.26 -17.13 11.39
CA ALA A 146 4.73 -16.94 12.73
C ALA A 146 4.53 -18.26 13.50
N ALA A 147 4.13 -19.35 12.83
CA ALA A 147 3.93 -20.65 13.46
C ALA A 147 5.23 -21.35 13.89
N VAL A 148 6.35 -21.07 13.22
CA VAL A 148 7.64 -21.74 13.48
C VAL A 148 8.60 -20.85 14.29
N GLN A 149 8.21 -19.61 14.54
CA GLN A 149 8.93 -18.67 15.39
C GLN A 149 8.93 -19.11 16.86
N ILE A 150 10.12 -19.19 17.45
CA ILE A 150 10.30 -19.54 18.87
C ILE A 150 10.03 -18.31 19.76
N SER A 151 10.17 -17.09 19.24
CA SER A 151 9.82 -15.85 19.94
C SER A 151 8.33 -15.56 19.82
N GLY A 152 7.62 -15.53 20.96
CA GLY A 152 6.19 -15.21 20.99
C GLY A 152 5.87 -13.79 20.53
N LEU A 153 6.80 -12.84 20.69
CA LEU A 153 6.60 -11.45 20.29
C LEU A 153 6.73 -11.29 18.78
N GLN A 154 7.79 -11.85 18.19
CA GLN A 154 7.99 -11.82 16.74
C GLN A 154 6.88 -12.58 16.00
N ALA A 155 6.46 -13.74 16.52
CA ALA A 155 5.32 -14.49 15.98
C ALA A 155 4.03 -13.65 15.93
N LYS A 156 3.76 -12.86 16.98
CA LYS A 156 2.59 -11.97 17.01
C LYS A 156 2.71 -10.83 16.00
N CYS A 157 3.87 -10.19 15.88
CA CYS A 157 4.13 -9.16 14.88
C CYS A 157 3.91 -9.68 13.45
N ASP A 158 4.48 -10.86 13.15
CA ASP A 158 4.36 -11.52 11.85
C ASP A 158 2.90 -11.92 11.57
N SER A 159 2.19 -12.45 12.57
CA SER A 159 0.76 -12.78 12.44
C SER A 159 -0.11 -11.57 12.11
N VAL A 160 0.14 -10.41 12.72
CA VAL A 160 -0.64 -9.19 12.43
C VAL A 160 -0.31 -8.67 11.02
N SER A 161 0.97 -8.68 10.63
CA SER A 161 1.42 -8.36 9.26
C SER A 161 0.76 -9.27 8.21
N ALA A 162 0.61 -10.55 8.54
CA ALA A 162 -0.09 -11.52 7.71
C ALA A 162 -1.57 -11.11 7.53
N ILE A 163 -2.28 -10.78 8.61
CA ILE A 163 -3.69 -10.36 8.56
C ILE A 163 -3.88 -9.11 7.67
N ILE A 164 -3.00 -8.11 7.79
CA ILE A 164 -3.04 -6.92 6.93
C ILE A 164 -2.83 -7.30 5.45
N SER A 165 -1.91 -8.24 5.18
CA SER A 165 -1.66 -8.74 3.82
C SER A 165 -2.86 -9.51 3.25
N ALA A 166 -3.57 -10.27 4.08
CA ALA A 166 -4.81 -10.95 3.69
C ALA A 166 -5.90 -9.94 3.33
N LEU A 167 -6.03 -8.86 4.10
CA LEU A 167 -6.94 -7.76 3.78
C LEU A 167 -6.57 -7.11 2.43
N ALA A 168 -5.29 -6.83 2.18
CA ALA A 168 -4.83 -6.30 0.90
C ALA A 168 -5.13 -7.27 -0.28
N SER A 169 -4.94 -8.57 -0.09
CA SER A 169 -5.29 -9.60 -1.07
C SER A 169 -6.77 -9.59 -1.43
N LEU A 170 -7.65 -9.54 -0.43
CA LEU A 170 -9.10 -9.46 -0.61
C LEU A 170 -9.50 -8.19 -1.37
N LEU A 171 -8.92 -7.05 -1.02
CA LEU A 171 -9.20 -5.77 -1.69
C LEU A 171 -8.74 -5.78 -3.15
N CYS A 172 -7.55 -6.34 -3.44
CA CYS A 172 -7.08 -6.54 -4.81
C CYS A 172 -8.00 -7.49 -5.60
N PHE A 173 -8.51 -8.56 -4.97
CA PHE A 173 -9.45 -9.47 -5.61
C PHE A 173 -10.76 -8.78 -5.97
N ILE A 174 -11.31 -7.99 -5.04
CA ILE A 174 -12.51 -7.18 -5.28
C ILE A 174 -12.26 -6.18 -6.42
N LEU A 175 -11.09 -5.55 -6.49
CA LEU A 175 -10.72 -4.64 -7.59
C LEU A 175 -10.59 -5.36 -8.94
N ALA A 176 -10.10 -6.60 -8.95
CA ALA A 176 -10.04 -7.40 -10.17
C ALA A 176 -11.43 -7.76 -10.70
N CYS A 177 -12.41 -7.98 -9.82
CA CYS A 177 -13.79 -8.26 -10.21
C CYS A 177 -14.61 -6.98 -10.51
N GLN A 178 -14.37 -5.90 -9.76
CA GLN A 178 -15.11 -4.65 -9.81
C GLN A 178 -14.16 -3.44 -9.70
N PRO A 179 -13.49 -3.06 -10.79
CA PRO A 179 -12.49 -1.99 -10.77
C PRO A 179 -13.09 -0.60 -10.52
N ARG A 180 -14.42 -0.43 -10.61
CA ARG A 180 -15.10 0.84 -10.32
C ARG A 180 -15.35 1.08 -8.83
N LEU A 181 -15.07 0.10 -7.96
CA LEU A 181 -15.34 0.21 -6.53
C LEU A 181 -14.27 1.07 -5.82
N PHE A 182 -14.53 2.38 -5.74
CA PHE A 182 -13.67 3.35 -5.07
C PHE A 182 -13.28 2.97 -3.63
N VAL A 183 -14.24 2.43 -2.87
CA VAL A 183 -14.02 2.06 -1.46
C VAL A 183 -12.91 1.01 -1.33
N ALA A 184 -12.85 0.05 -2.25
CA ALA A 184 -11.84 -0.99 -2.21
C ALA A 184 -10.46 -0.46 -2.64
N ASP A 185 -10.38 0.53 -3.54
CA ASP A 185 -9.12 1.15 -3.95
C ASP A 185 -8.54 2.04 -2.83
N VAL A 186 -9.40 2.82 -2.16
CA VAL A 186 -9.03 3.56 -0.93
C VAL A 186 -8.63 2.61 0.19
N GLY A 187 -9.37 1.51 0.35
CA GLY A 187 -9.06 0.46 1.31
C GLY A 187 -7.69 -0.15 1.07
N LEU A 188 -7.31 -0.37 -0.20
CA LEU A 188 -6.00 -0.91 -0.56
C LEU A 188 -4.88 0.06 -0.17
N GLY A 189 -5.03 1.35 -0.47
CA GLY A 189 -4.10 2.39 -0.02
C GLY A 189 -3.98 2.47 1.50
N ALA A 190 -5.10 2.35 2.22
CA ALA A 190 -5.13 2.30 3.68
C ALA A 190 -4.45 1.05 4.25
N ALA A 191 -4.62 -0.11 3.63
CA ALA A 191 -3.94 -1.35 4.01
C ALA A 191 -2.42 -1.24 3.85
N LEU A 192 -1.93 -0.60 2.77
CA LEU A 192 -0.50 -0.33 2.57
C LEU A 192 0.06 0.64 3.62
N LEU A 193 -0.70 1.69 3.99
CA LEU A 193 -0.32 2.59 5.08
C LEU A 193 -0.23 1.84 6.41
N LEU A 194 -1.23 1.01 6.71
CA LEU A 194 -1.26 0.20 7.93
C LEU A 194 -0.09 -0.78 7.99
N GLN A 195 0.22 -1.44 6.87
CA GLN A 195 1.38 -2.32 6.74
C GLN A 195 2.70 -1.57 6.99
N GLY A 196 2.84 -0.35 6.46
CA GLY A 196 4.02 0.49 6.69
C GLY A 196 4.18 0.93 8.14
N LEU A 197 3.09 1.35 8.80
CA LEU A 197 3.12 1.68 10.23
C LEU A 197 3.46 0.45 11.08
N TRP A 198 2.85 -0.70 10.77
CA TRP A 198 3.09 -1.93 11.50
C TRP A 198 4.53 -2.44 11.34
N ALA A 199 5.14 -2.25 10.17
CA ALA A 199 6.56 -2.55 9.97
C ALA A 199 7.47 -1.70 10.88
N LEU A 200 7.14 -0.43 11.11
CA LEU A 200 7.85 0.43 12.06
C LEU A 200 7.63 -0.03 13.49
N GLN A 201 6.38 -0.31 13.89
CA GLN A 201 6.04 -0.82 15.22
C GLN A 201 6.78 -2.13 15.52
N THR A 202 6.86 -3.03 14.55
CA THR A 202 7.62 -4.28 14.64
C THR A 202 9.12 -4.01 14.85
N GLY A 203 9.68 -3.08 14.08
CA GLY A 203 11.08 -2.65 14.24
C GLY A 203 11.36 -2.06 15.63
N LEU A 204 10.48 -1.19 16.13
CA LEU A 204 10.60 -0.59 17.46
C LEU A 204 10.49 -1.65 18.56
N SER A 205 9.50 -2.53 18.48
CA SER A 205 9.22 -3.56 19.51
C SER A 205 10.29 -4.64 19.59
N LEU A 206 11.02 -4.93 18.50
CA LEU A 206 12.04 -5.99 18.48
C LEU A 206 13.48 -5.46 18.69
N TYR A 207 13.76 -4.22 18.31
CA TYR A 207 15.14 -3.71 18.27
C TYR A 207 15.43 -2.52 19.18
N VAL A 208 14.41 -1.84 19.73
CA VAL A 208 14.60 -0.67 20.60
C VAL A 208 14.22 -1.02 22.04
N GLU A 209 15.20 -0.99 22.94
CA GLU A 209 15.05 -1.41 24.35
C GLU A 209 13.95 -0.63 25.11
N ALA A 210 13.75 0.64 24.80
CA ALA A 210 12.71 1.48 25.41
C ALA A 210 11.27 1.05 25.07
N PHE A 211 11.08 0.26 24.01
CA PHE A 211 9.77 -0.24 23.57
C PHE A 211 9.58 -1.74 23.82
N ILE A 212 10.55 -2.39 24.49
CA ILE A 212 10.43 -3.80 24.89
C ILE A 212 9.55 -3.86 26.15
N PRO A 213 8.47 -4.67 26.16
CA PRO A 213 7.63 -4.84 27.35
C PRO A 213 8.42 -5.39 28.53
N GLU A 214 8.11 -4.90 29.73
CA GLU A 214 8.72 -5.37 30.99
C GLU A 214 8.57 -6.91 31.14
N GLY A 215 9.68 -7.60 31.38
CA GLY A 215 9.74 -9.06 31.49
C GLY A 215 10.08 -9.81 30.19
N CYS A 216 10.31 -9.09 29.09
CA CYS A 216 10.91 -9.64 27.88
C CYS A 216 12.36 -9.16 27.76
N HIS A 217 13.30 -10.10 27.61
CA HIS A 217 14.71 -9.78 27.45
C HIS A 217 15.17 -10.15 26.04
N LYS A 218 16.01 -9.28 25.47
CA LYS A 218 16.73 -9.58 24.23
C LYS A 218 17.76 -10.66 24.55
N MET A 219 17.66 -11.83 23.91
CA MET A 219 18.70 -12.83 24.00
C MET A 219 19.93 -12.29 23.26
N LEU A 220 20.89 -11.74 24.00
CA LEU A 220 22.27 -11.56 23.55
C LEU A 220 22.98 -12.92 23.67
N ASP A 221 22.47 -13.97 23.03
CA ASP A 221 23.11 -15.29 23.15
C ASP A 221 24.26 -15.39 22.14
N VAL A 222 25.46 -15.19 22.68
CA VAL A 222 26.78 -15.21 22.04
C VAL A 222 27.10 -16.57 21.37
N VAL A 223 26.22 -17.57 21.44
CA VAL A 223 26.44 -18.91 20.87
C VAL A 223 25.58 -19.22 19.63
N SER A 224 24.51 -18.47 19.36
CA SER A 224 23.74 -18.61 18.12
C SER A 224 23.46 -17.23 17.55
N GLY A 225 24.12 -16.86 16.45
CA GLY A 225 24.06 -15.53 15.82
C GLY A 225 22.67 -15.14 15.27
N VAL A 226 21.65 -15.09 16.13
CA VAL A 226 20.28 -14.72 15.83
C VAL A 226 20.07 -13.31 16.38
N GLU A 227 20.43 -12.29 15.59
CA GLU A 227 20.09 -10.91 15.91
C GLU A 227 18.55 -10.73 15.96
N GLY A 228 17.97 -10.60 17.16
CA GLY A 228 16.58 -10.15 17.34
C GLY A 228 15.63 -11.13 18.01
N SER A 229 16.08 -12.29 18.50
CA SER A 229 15.22 -13.17 19.28
C SER A 229 14.98 -12.59 20.68
N THR A 230 13.78 -12.07 20.92
CA THR A 230 13.33 -11.65 22.26
C THR A 230 12.61 -12.82 22.92
N LYS A 231 13.07 -13.24 24.11
CA LYS A 231 12.41 -14.30 24.89
C LYS A 231 11.76 -13.67 26.11
N CYS A 232 10.48 -14.00 26.32
CA CYS A 232 9.79 -13.65 27.57
C CYS A 232 10.09 -14.75 28.60
N ASP A 233 10.45 -14.35 29.82
CA ASP A 233 10.79 -15.31 30.89
C ASP A 233 9.56 -16.02 31.45
N LEU A 234 8.38 -15.38 31.37
CA LEU A 234 7.11 -15.86 31.92
C LEU A 234 5.99 -15.79 30.86
N GLU A 235 5.07 -16.76 30.88
CA GLU A 235 3.90 -16.79 29.97
C GLU A 235 2.97 -15.59 30.23
N GLU A 236 2.89 -15.09 31.46
CA GLU A 236 2.14 -13.89 31.82
C GLU A 236 2.70 -12.63 31.14
N SER A 237 4.03 -12.47 31.11
CA SER A 237 4.69 -11.36 30.40
C SER A 237 4.44 -11.41 28.90
N LYS A 238 4.33 -12.62 28.33
CA LYS A 238 3.98 -12.82 26.91
C LYS A 238 2.53 -12.42 26.62
N LEU A 239 1.57 -12.77 27.49
CA LEU A 239 0.19 -12.34 27.35
C LEU A 239 0.03 -10.82 27.49
N ARG A 240 0.75 -10.19 28.44
CA ARG A 240 0.80 -8.73 28.59
C ARG A 240 1.36 -8.06 27.34
N ALA A 241 2.48 -8.56 26.82
CA ALA A 241 3.08 -8.05 25.59
C ALA A 241 2.13 -8.17 24.40
N ALA A 242 1.47 -9.32 24.23
CA ALA A 242 0.49 -9.54 23.16
C ALA A 242 -0.69 -8.56 23.25
N ALA A 243 -1.21 -8.31 24.46
CA ALA A 243 -2.30 -7.35 24.67
C ALA A 243 -1.88 -5.90 24.35
N ILE A 244 -0.64 -5.51 24.68
CA ILE A 244 -0.09 -4.19 24.32
C ILE A 244 0.01 -4.05 22.80
N LEU A 245 0.49 -5.09 22.09
CA LEU A 245 0.57 -5.08 20.64
C LEU A 245 -0.81 -5.02 19.97
N ASP A 246 -1.80 -5.73 20.52
CA ASP A 246 -3.18 -5.68 20.03
C ASP A 246 -3.79 -4.28 20.21
N LEU A 247 -3.55 -3.64 21.36
CA LEU A 247 -3.96 -2.25 21.59
C LEU A 247 -3.25 -1.30 20.61
N ALA A 248 -1.94 -1.47 20.42
CA ALA A 248 -1.18 -0.67 19.46
C ALA A 248 -1.73 -0.84 18.04
N PHE A 249 -2.09 -2.06 17.63
CA PHE A 249 -2.70 -2.31 16.33
C PHE A 249 -4.00 -1.53 16.14
N VAL A 250 -4.90 -1.53 17.14
CA VAL A 250 -6.14 -0.75 17.11
C VAL A 250 -5.87 0.75 16.98
N ILE A 251 -4.87 1.27 17.70
CA ILE A 251 -4.46 2.68 17.59
C ILE A 251 -3.96 3.01 16.18
N HIS A 252 -3.16 2.12 15.56
CA HIS A 252 -2.70 2.30 14.19
C HIS A 252 -3.87 2.29 13.20
N VAL A 253 -4.87 1.41 13.37
CA VAL A 253 -6.08 1.40 12.54
C VAL A 253 -6.85 2.72 12.67
N LEU A 254 -7.06 3.21 13.89
CA LEU A 254 -7.71 4.50 14.12
C LEU A 254 -6.94 5.64 13.43
N PHE A 255 -5.61 5.65 13.58
CA PHE A 255 -4.76 6.66 12.97
C PHE A 255 -4.83 6.65 11.44
N VAL A 256 -4.83 5.47 10.80
CA VAL A 256 -4.98 5.33 9.34
C VAL A 256 -6.35 5.82 8.89
N LEU A 257 -7.43 5.50 9.61
CA LEU A 257 -8.77 6.00 9.30
C LEU A 257 -8.82 7.54 9.34
N LEU A 258 -8.21 8.16 10.36
CA LEU A 258 -8.10 9.62 10.44
C LEU A 258 -7.35 10.20 9.24
N ILE A 259 -6.23 9.58 8.82
CA ILE A 259 -5.50 10.00 7.62
C ILE A 259 -6.38 9.93 6.37
N VAL A 260 -7.17 8.86 6.21
CA VAL A 260 -8.11 8.70 5.07
C VAL A 260 -9.14 9.82 5.06
N PHE A 261 -9.79 10.11 6.19
CA PHE A 261 -10.76 11.19 6.28
C PHE A 261 -10.14 12.56 6.02
N LEU A 262 -8.95 12.82 6.57
CA LEU A 262 -8.23 14.08 6.36
C LEU A 262 -7.88 14.28 4.89
N ILE A 263 -7.32 13.26 4.23
CA ILE A 263 -6.98 13.34 2.81
C ILE A 263 -8.23 13.55 1.96
N TYR A 264 -9.31 12.83 2.25
CA TYR A 264 -10.59 13.02 1.55
C TYR A 264 -11.10 14.46 1.69
N GLY A 265 -11.13 14.99 2.92
CA GLY A 265 -11.57 16.37 3.18
C GLY A 265 -10.69 17.42 2.50
N LEU A 266 -9.37 17.28 2.57
CA LEU A 266 -8.42 18.20 1.94
C LEU A 266 -8.54 18.20 0.41
N ILE A 267 -8.67 17.02 -0.19
CA ILE A 267 -8.81 16.90 -1.65
C ILE A 267 -10.19 17.41 -2.10
N ALA A 268 -11.26 17.08 -1.39
CA ALA A 268 -12.60 17.61 -1.68
C ALA A 268 -12.61 19.14 -1.66
N LYS A 269 -11.97 19.76 -0.65
CA LYS A 269 -11.81 21.21 -0.56
C LYS A 269 -11.03 21.77 -1.76
N THR A 270 -9.89 21.19 -2.11
CA THR A 270 -9.06 21.70 -3.23
C THR A 270 -9.73 21.54 -4.60
N VAL A 271 -10.46 20.45 -4.83
CA VAL A 271 -11.22 20.22 -6.08
C VAL A 271 -12.44 21.15 -6.15
N SER A 272 -13.17 21.33 -5.05
CA SER A 272 -14.30 22.27 -4.98
C SER A 272 -13.88 23.71 -5.25
N ILE A 273 -12.77 24.15 -4.65
CA ILE A 273 -12.18 25.48 -4.91
C ILE A 273 -11.85 25.62 -6.40
N ARG A 274 -11.21 24.61 -7.00
CA ARG A 274 -10.88 24.64 -8.44
C ARG A 274 -12.11 24.70 -9.34
N ARG A 275 -13.21 24.00 -8.99
CA ARG A 275 -14.50 24.11 -9.71
C ARG A 275 -15.15 25.47 -9.53
N SER A 276 -15.04 26.09 -8.35
CA SER A 276 -15.56 27.44 -8.11
C SER A 276 -14.82 28.52 -8.90
N PHE A 277 -13.52 28.32 -9.20
CA PHE A 277 -12.72 29.23 -10.03
C PHE A 277 -12.73 28.86 -11.53
N GLY A 278 -13.24 27.68 -11.90
CA GLY A 278 -13.46 27.28 -13.29
C GLY A 278 -14.83 27.76 -13.75
N SER A 279 -14.84 28.67 -14.73
CA SER A 279 -16.04 29.25 -15.35
C SER A 279 -17.16 28.23 -15.54
N TYR A 280 -18.39 28.64 -15.19
CA TYR A 280 -19.63 27.91 -15.39
C TYR A 280 -19.73 27.38 -16.83
N GLU A 281 -19.56 26.08 -17.03
CA GLU A 281 -19.83 25.44 -18.31
C GLU A 281 -21.35 25.24 -18.37
N ALA A 282 -22.03 26.16 -19.07
CA ALA A 282 -23.48 26.10 -19.22
C ALA A 282 -23.87 24.76 -19.86
N LEU A 283 -24.90 24.11 -19.29
CA LEU A 283 -25.47 22.89 -19.87
C LEU A 283 -25.77 23.15 -21.36
N PRO A 284 -25.38 22.26 -22.29
CA PRO A 284 -25.89 22.31 -23.64
C PRO A 284 -27.39 22.04 -23.55
N THR A 285 -28.19 23.10 -23.64
CA THR A 285 -29.62 22.98 -23.90
C THR A 285 -29.75 22.30 -25.27
N LEU A 286 -30.08 21.01 -25.23
CA LEU A 286 -30.56 20.23 -26.35
C LEU A 286 -31.89 20.83 -26.82
N THR A 287 -31.82 21.90 -27.60
CA THR A 287 -32.90 22.32 -28.49
C THR A 287 -32.42 22.12 -29.92
N THR A 288 -32.68 20.89 -30.39
CA THR A 288 -33.13 20.57 -31.75
C THR A 288 -32.23 20.97 -32.92
N ALA A 289 -31.17 20.19 -33.14
CA ALA A 289 -30.68 19.91 -34.48
C ALA A 289 -31.53 18.79 -35.11
N ALA A 290 -32.77 19.12 -35.51
CA ALA A 290 -33.53 18.34 -36.49
C ALA A 290 -34.67 19.21 -37.04
N VAL A 291 -34.67 19.35 -38.36
CA VAL A 291 -35.70 20.00 -39.20
C VAL A 291 -35.62 21.52 -39.22
N GLY A 292 -35.15 22.04 -40.36
CA GLY A 292 -34.91 23.46 -40.57
C GLY A 292 -36.19 24.29 -40.62
N VAL A 293 -36.19 25.42 -39.92
CA VAL A 293 -36.96 26.65 -40.19
C VAL A 293 -36.20 27.82 -39.53
N GLU A 294 -36.19 28.96 -40.22
CA GLU A 294 -35.70 30.33 -39.93
C GLU A 294 -35.14 30.74 -38.54
N PRO A 295 -34.18 31.69 -38.51
CA PRO A 295 -33.62 32.24 -37.27
C PRO A 295 -34.62 33.22 -36.61
N ASN A 296 -35.40 32.72 -35.64
CA ASN A 296 -36.19 33.60 -34.78
C ASN A 296 -35.30 34.24 -33.72
N HIS A 297 -35.05 35.52 -33.94
CA HIS A 297 -34.47 36.51 -33.04
C HIS A 297 -35.22 36.53 -31.70
N ILE A 298 -34.68 35.91 -30.65
CA ILE A 298 -35.23 36.03 -29.29
C ILE A 298 -34.83 37.40 -28.74
N GLN A 299 -35.66 38.40 -29.02
CA GLN A 299 -35.60 39.71 -28.37
C GLN A 299 -36.05 39.55 -26.91
N MET A 300 -35.13 39.66 -25.96
CA MET A 300 -35.48 39.93 -24.57
C MET A 300 -36.11 41.33 -24.50
N LYS A 301 -37.42 41.37 -24.33
CA LYS A 301 -38.20 42.59 -24.16
C LYS A 301 -37.86 43.21 -22.79
N SER A 302 -37.17 44.35 -22.80
CA SER A 302 -36.94 45.14 -21.58
C SER A 302 -38.28 45.66 -21.07
N LEU A 303 -38.69 45.25 -19.87
CA LEU A 303 -39.80 45.87 -19.16
C LEU A 303 -39.31 47.20 -18.56
N THR A 304 -39.32 48.26 -19.37
CA THR A 304 -39.37 49.63 -18.85
C THR A 304 -40.83 49.95 -18.55
N GLY A 305 -41.19 49.86 -17.27
CA GLY A 305 -42.49 50.33 -16.77
C GLY A 305 -42.51 51.86 -16.76
N THR A 306 -43.49 52.45 -17.45
CA THR A 306 -43.92 53.84 -17.25
C THR A 306 -45.39 53.86 -16.85
N GLN A 307 -45.65 54.58 -15.75
CA GLN A 307 -46.82 55.38 -15.38
C GLN A 307 -47.39 55.03 -14.00
N ALA A 308 -47.12 55.91 -13.03
CA ALA A 308 -48.09 56.93 -12.64
C ALA A 308 -47.35 58.27 -12.53
#